data_AF-B9SNL9-F1
#
_entry.id   AF-B9SNL9-F1
#
_cell.length_a   1.000
_cell.length_b   1.000
_cell.length_c   1.000
_cell.angle_alpha   90.00
_cell.angle_beta   90.00
_cell.angle_gamma   90.00
#
_symmetry.space_group_name_H-M   'P 1'
#
loop_
_entity.id
_entity.type
_entity.pdbx_description
1 polymer ?
#
loop_
_entity_poly.entity_id
_entity_poly.type
_entity_poly.pdbx_seq_one_letter_code
_entity_poly.pdbx_strand_id
1 'polypeptide(L)'
;QARRRHSNDDRNLGSIKMKIPSFQGRNDPDVYLEWERKVELIFECHNYSEEKKVKLAAVEFSDYAIVWWDQFCKERRRYGERPVESWIEMKQIMRKRFIPSHYYRELHQRLQTLIQGSMNVKEYHKEMEKAMIRAN
;
A
#
# COMPACT_ATOMS: atom_id res chain seq x y z
N GLN A 1 -35.09 35.90 -11.62
CA GLN A 1 -33.89 35.19 -12.13
C GLN A 1 -33.58 34.03 -11.19
N ALA A 2 -33.79 32.79 -11.62
CA ALA A 2 -33.51 31.59 -10.82
C ALA A 2 -32.04 31.16 -11.04
N ARG A 3 -31.15 31.50 -10.10
CA ARG A 3 -29.80 30.93 -10.07
C ARG A 3 -29.91 29.48 -9.59
N ARG A 4 -29.91 28.55 -10.56
CA ARG A 4 -29.67 27.12 -10.33
C ARG A 4 -28.33 26.98 -9.60
N ARG A 5 -28.36 26.74 -8.30
CA ARG A 5 -27.22 26.23 -7.54
C ARG A 5 -26.99 24.81 -8.06
N HIS A 6 -26.04 24.66 -8.99
CA HIS A 6 -25.49 23.35 -9.29
C HIS A 6 -24.91 22.81 -7.98
N SER A 7 -25.47 21.70 -7.53
CA SER A 7 -25.06 21.02 -6.30
C SER A 7 -23.57 20.72 -6.41
N ASN A 8 -22.77 21.28 -5.51
CA ASN A 8 -21.34 21.00 -5.39
C ASN A 8 -21.12 19.73 -4.55
N ASP A 9 -22.05 18.78 -4.63
CA ASP A 9 -22.12 17.58 -3.78
C ASP A 9 -21.12 16.49 -4.18
N ASP A 10 -20.52 16.61 -5.36
CA ASP A 10 -19.52 15.63 -5.84
C ASP A 10 -18.18 15.71 -5.08
N ARG A 11 -17.99 16.69 -4.20
CA ARG A 11 -16.74 16.88 -3.42
C ARG A 11 -16.78 16.33 -2.00
N ASN A 12 -17.89 15.69 -1.58
CA ASN A 12 -18.02 15.23 -0.21
C ASN A 12 -17.75 13.72 -0.03
N LEU A 13 -16.63 13.24 -0.61
CA LEU A 13 -15.99 12.00 -0.15
C LEU A 13 -15.61 12.06 1.34
N GLY A 14 -15.55 13.26 1.94
CA GLY A 14 -15.36 13.45 3.38
C GLY A 14 -16.45 12.85 4.26
N SER A 15 -17.64 12.58 3.72
CA SER A 15 -18.73 11.88 4.42
C SER A 15 -18.59 10.36 4.39
N ILE A 16 -17.82 9.81 3.45
CA ILE A 16 -17.55 8.37 3.37
C ILE A 16 -16.42 8.07 4.36
N LYS A 17 -16.75 7.33 5.43
CA LYS A 17 -15.78 6.88 6.41
C LYS A 17 -14.86 5.82 5.78
N MET A 18 -13.82 6.28 5.08
CA MET A 18 -12.76 5.41 4.58
C MET A 18 -11.93 4.91 5.76
N LYS A 19 -11.89 3.59 5.96
CA LYS A 19 -11.05 2.97 6.98
C LYS A 19 -9.73 2.54 6.35
N ILE A 20 -8.63 2.93 6.98
CA ILE A 20 -7.30 2.44 6.60
C ILE A 20 -7.25 0.92 6.89
N PRO A 21 -6.90 0.09 5.91
CA PRO A 21 -6.82 -1.35 6.12
C PRO A 21 -5.69 -1.70 7.10
N SER A 22 -5.88 -2.77 7.88
CA SER A 22 -4.83 -3.28 8.75
C SER A 22 -3.76 -4.04 7.96
N PHE A 23 -2.51 -3.98 8.42
CA PHE A 23 -1.40 -4.76 7.90
C PHE A 23 -0.76 -5.60 8.99
N GLN A 24 -0.73 -6.92 8.77
CA GLN A 24 -0.23 -7.90 9.73
C GLN A 24 1.27 -8.17 9.62
N GLY A 25 1.91 -7.79 8.51
CA GLY A 25 3.33 -8.09 8.28
C GLY A 25 3.61 -9.51 7.80
N ARG A 26 2.67 -10.14 7.05
CA ARG A 26 2.89 -11.46 6.44
C ARG A 26 4.01 -11.40 5.39
N ASN A 27 4.71 -12.52 5.18
CA ASN A 27 5.82 -12.66 4.22
C ASN A 27 5.38 -12.70 2.73
N ASP A 28 4.23 -12.13 2.40
CA ASP A 28 3.72 -12.08 1.03
C ASP A 28 3.85 -10.64 0.49
N PRO A 29 4.74 -10.40 -0.49
CA PRO A 29 4.93 -9.07 -1.08
C PRO A 29 3.69 -8.52 -1.75
N ASP A 30 2.83 -9.38 -2.32
CA ASP A 30 1.58 -8.95 -2.97
C ASP A 30 0.61 -8.37 -1.93
N VAL A 31 0.56 -8.96 -0.72
CA VAL A 31 -0.27 -8.45 0.38
C VAL A 31 0.20 -7.07 0.82
N TYR A 32 1.51 -6.85 0.91
CA TYR A 32 2.05 -5.53 1.23
C TYR A 32 1.74 -4.51 0.12
N LEU A 33 1.97 -4.85 -1.14
CA LEU A 33 1.72 -3.95 -2.28
C LEU A 33 0.25 -3.57 -2.40
N GLU A 34 -0.66 -4.51 -2.18
CA GLU A 34 -2.09 -4.24 -2.16
C GLU A 34 -2.48 -3.32 -0.99
N TRP A 35 -1.93 -3.57 0.21
CA TRP A 35 -2.13 -2.70 1.36
C TRP A 35 -1.62 -1.28 1.09
N GLU A 36 -0.39 -1.13 0.61
CA GLU A 36 0.23 0.16 0.29
C GLU A 36 -0.64 0.94 -0.70
N ARG A 37 -1.12 0.28 -1.77
CA ARG A 37 -1.96 0.94 -2.78
C ARG A 37 -3.32 1.38 -2.23
N LYS A 38 -3.96 0.57 -1.38
CA LYS A 38 -5.23 0.93 -0.74
C LYS A 38 -5.06 2.13 0.20
N VAL A 39 -4.00 2.16 1.00
CA VAL A 39 -3.70 3.29 1.88
C VAL A 39 -3.39 4.56 1.08
N GLU A 40 -2.63 4.45 -0.02
CA GLU A 40 -2.36 5.57 -0.91
C GLU A 40 -3.66 6.19 -1.44
N LEU A 41 -4.59 5.37 -1.95
CA LEU A 41 -5.88 5.86 -2.46
C LEU A 41 -6.70 6.57 -1.38
N ILE A 42 -6.68 6.08 -0.13
CA ILE A 42 -7.35 6.75 1.00
C ILE A 42 -6.70 8.12 1.27
N PHE A 43 -5.37 8.18 1.26
CA PHE A 43 -4.65 9.44 1.44
C PHE A 43 -4.78 10.40 0.25
N GLU A 44 -5.01 9.92 -0.97
CA GLU A 44 -5.34 10.77 -2.12
C GLU A 44 -6.73 11.41 -1.96
N CYS A 45 -7.68 10.74 -1.28
CA CYS A 45 -9.00 11.30 -0.98
C CYS A 45 -9.01 12.33 0.16
N HIS A 46 -7.92 12.47 0.91
CA HIS A 46 -7.86 13.32 2.11
C HIS A 46 -6.62 14.21 2.14
N ASN A 47 -6.78 15.49 2.48
CA ASN A 47 -5.65 16.41 2.62
C ASN A 47 -4.92 16.26 3.98
N TYR A 48 -4.40 15.07 4.28
CA TYR A 48 -3.63 14.81 5.51
C TYR A 48 -2.19 15.30 5.39
N SER A 49 -1.65 15.84 6.49
CA SER A 49 -0.20 16.09 6.58
C SER A 49 0.58 14.78 6.52
N GLU A 50 1.82 14.85 6.06
CA GLU A 50 2.71 13.69 5.96
C GLU A 50 2.91 12.97 7.30
N GLU A 51 3.13 13.70 8.39
CA GLU A 51 3.21 13.15 9.74
C GLU A 51 1.92 12.42 10.15
N LYS A 52 0.75 12.97 9.77
CA LYS A 52 -0.54 12.36 10.09
C LYS A 52 -0.73 11.05 9.31
N LYS A 53 -0.31 10.99 8.05
CA LYS A 53 -0.34 9.75 7.24
C LYS A 53 0.50 8.65 7.89
N VAL A 54 1.71 8.98 8.35
CA VAL A 54 2.59 8.02 9.05
C VAL A 54 1.91 7.47 10.31
N LYS A 55 1.39 8.35 11.17
CA LYS A 55 0.70 7.94 12.39
C LYS A 55 -0.52 7.06 12.09
N LEU A 56 -1.34 7.47 11.12
CA LEU A 56 -2.56 6.77 10.73
C LEU A 56 -2.28 5.38 10.13
N ALA A 57 -1.21 5.23 9.35
CA ALA A 57 -0.81 3.92 8.84
C ALA A 57 -0.23 3.03 9.96
N ALA A 58 0.58 3.61 10.85
CA ALA A 58 1.23 2.87 11.94
C ALA A 58 0.23 2.29 12.96
N VAL A 59 -0.87 2.99 13.25
CA VAL A 59 -1.92 2.48 14.17
C VAL A 59 -2.70 1.30 13.60
N GLU A 60 -2.69 1.11 12.28
CA GLU A 60 -3.35 -0.03 11.64
C GLU A 60 -2.40 -1.24 11.48
N PHE A 61 -1.15 -1.14 11.94
CA PHE A 61 -0.29 -2.31 12.06
C PHE A 61 -0.79 -3.25 13.15
N SER A 62 -0.75 -4.54 12.84
CA SER A 62 -1.14 -5.60 13.75
C SER A 62 -0.13 -6.76 13.68
N ASP A 63 -0.20 -7.64 14.68
CA ASP A 63 0.63 -8.85 14.74
C ASP A 63 2.13 -8.56 14.54
N TYR A 64 2.78 -9.19 13.56
CA TYR A 64 4.20 -9.02 13.32
C TYR A 64 4.60 -7.60 12.94
N ALA A 65 3.77 -6.91 12.15
CA ALA A 65 4.08 -5.57 11.66
C ALA A 65 4.26 -4.56 12.81
N ILE A 66 3.40 -4.60 13.83
CA ILE A 66 3.48 -3.63 14.94
C ILE A 66 4.70 -3.88 15.82
N VAL A 67 5.04 -5.16 16.06
CA VAL A 67 6.23 -5.54 16.84
C VAL A 67 7.50 -5.08 16.12
N TRP A 68 7.59 -5.33 14.81
CA TRP A 68 8.74 -4.89 14.02
C TRP A 68 8.83 -3.36 13.93
N TRP A 69 7.72 -2.65 13.72
CA TRP A 69 7.70 -1.19 13.61
C TRP A 69 8.17 -0.52 14.91
N ASP A 70 7.72 -1.00 16.08
CA ASP A 70 8.17 -0.50 17.38
C ASP A 70 9.67 -0.70 17.58
N GLN A 71 10.19 -1.90 17.25
CA GLN A 71 11.63 -2.18 17.32
C GLN A 71 12.42 -1.26 16.38
N PHE A 72 11.97 -1.06 15.15
CA PHE A 72 12.60 -0.16 14.19
C PHE A 72 12.64 1.29 14.71
N CYS A 73 11.55 1.81 15.26
CA CYS A 73 11.51 3.15 15.86
C CYS A 73 12.41 3.28 17.09
N LYS A 74 12.56 2.22 17.91
CA LYS A 74 13.49 2.19 19.04
C LYS A 74 14.95 2.23 18.58
N GLU A 75 15.30 1.46 17.54
CA GLU A 75 16.64 1.44 16.97
C GLU A 75 17.02 2.80 16.39
N ARG A 76 16.16 3.40 15.55
CA ARG A 76 16.41 4.75 15.00
C ARG A 76 16.71 5.78 16.10
N ARG A 77 15.89 5.80 17.15
CA ARG A 77 16.12 6.70 18.30
C ARG A 77 17.45 6.44 18.99
N ARG A 78 17.84 5.17 19.16
CA ARG A 78 19.14 4.79 19.76
C ARG A 78 20.31 5.28 18.92
N TYR A 79 20.21 5.23 17.60
CA TYR A 79 21.24 5.71 16.68
C TYR A 79 21.18 7.23 16.41
N GLY A 80 20.26 7.96 17.06
CA GLY A 80 20.10 9.40 16.86
C GLY A 80 19.50 9.78 15.49
N GLU A 81 18.89 8.82 14.79
CA GLU A 81 18.19 9.08 13.54
C GLU A 81 16.88 9.83 13.79
N ARG A 82 16.48 10.67 12.83
CA ARG A 82 15.20 11.38 12.91
C ARG A 82 14.02 10.40 12.88
N PRO A 83 12.88 10.72 13.51
CA PRO A 83 11.66 9.95 13.32
C PRO A 83 11.27 9.84 11.84
N VAL A 84 10.43 8.87 11.50
CA VAL A 84 9.85 8.80 10.16
C VAL A 84 8.78 9.88 10.05
N GLU A 85 9.04 10.90 9.24
CA GLU A 85 8.21 12.12 9.17
C GLU A 85 7.34 12.18 7.92
N SER A 86 7.58 11.29 6.94
CA SER A 86 6.82 11.27 5.69
C SER A 86 6.28 9.91 5.30
N TRP A 87 5.16 9.93 4.60
CA TRP A 87 4.56 8.72 4.05
C TRP A 87 5.47 8.07 3.01
N ILE A 88 6.20 8.89 2.24
CA ILE A 88 7.18 8.42 1.26
C ILE A 88 8.32 7.64 1.95
N GLU A 89 8.89 8.18 3.03
CA GLU A 89 9.94 7.51 3.80
C GLU A 89 9.41 6.20 4.41
N MET A 90 8.21 6.22 4.98
CA MET A 90 7.57 5.02 5.53
C MET A 90 7.42 3.92 4.46
N LYS A 91 6.94 4.25 3.26
CA LYS A 91 6.85 3.29 2.14
C LYS A 91 8.21 2.70 1.78
N GLN A 92 9.27 3.49 1.73
CA GLN A 92 10.61 2.98 1.42
C GLN A 92 11.11 1.98 2.47
N ILE A 93 10.94 2.29 3.76
CA ILE A 93 11.31 1.41 4.86
C ILE A 93 10.51 0.12 4.81
N MET A 94 9.20 0.22 4.62
CA MET A 94 8.29 -0.92 4.55
C MET A 94 8.58 -1.82 3.34
N ARG A 95 8.79 -1.24 2.15
CA ARG A 95 9.20 -1.98 0.94
C ARG A 95 10.51 -2.74 1.18
N LYS A 96 11.52 -2.10 1.78
CA LYS A 96 12.79 -2.75 2.13
C LYS A 96 12.59 -3.93 3.09
N ARG A 97 11.58 -3.87 3.94
CA ARG A 97 11.31 -4.89 4.95
C ARG A 97 10.51 -6.08 4.44
N PHE A 98 9.46 -5.81 3.66
CA PHE A 98 8.42 -6.77 3.31
C PHE A 98 8.46 -7.20 1.83
N ILE A 99 9.26 -6.56 0.99
CA ILE A 99 9.48 -6.97 -0.40
C ILE A 99 10.90 -7.54 -0.52
N PRO A 100 11.06 -8.85 -0.72
CA PRO A 100 12.34 -9.45 -1.02
C PRO A 100 12.96 -8.85 -2.29
N SER A 101 14.27 -8.68 -2.32
CA SER A 101 14.99 -8.11 -3.47
C SER A 101 14.80 -8.90 -4.77
N HIS A 102 14.49 -10.20 -4.67
CA HIS A 102 14.25 -11.07 -5.81
C HIS A 102 12.80 -11.07 -6.32
N TYR A 103 11.88 -10.40 -5.62
CA TYR A 103 10.44 -10.40 -5.95
C TYR A 103 10.16 -10.05 -7.42
N TYR A 104 10.73 -8.94 -7.91
CA TYR A 104 10.54 -8.51 -9.30
C TYR A 104 11.13 -9.52 -10.30
N ARG A 105 12.26 -10.14 -9.96
CA ARG A 105 12.86 -11.17 -10.81
C ARG A 105 11.96 -12.40 -10.91
N GLU A 106 11.42 -12.86 -9.80
CA GLU A 106 10.46 -13.97 -9.78
C GLU A 106 9.19 -13.64 -10.55
N LEU A 107 8.72 -12.39 -10.47
CA LEU A 107 7.57 -11.92 -11.24
C LEU A 107 7.83 -11.98 -12.75
N HIS A 108 9.00 -11.52 -13.22
CA HIS A 108 9.38 -11.65 -14.63
C HIS A 108 9.51 -13.11 -15.07
N GLN A 109 10.11 -13.97 -14.24
CA GLN A 109 10.23 -15.41 -14.53
C GLN A 109 8.86 -16.06 -14.62
N ARG A 110 7.95 -15.73 -13.70
CA ARG A 110 6.56 -16.20 -13.72
C ARG A 110 5.84 -15.74 -14.98
N LEU A 111 6.05 -14.49 -15.43
CA LEU A 111 5.46 -14.00 -16.67
C LEU A 111 5.97 -14.76 -17.90
N GLN A 112 7.28 -15.06 -17.96
CA GLN A 112 7.88 -15.82 -19.06
C GLN A 112 7.43 -17.29 -19.11
N THR A 113 7.09 -17.86 -17.95
CA THR A 113 6.70 -19.28 -17.82
C THR A 113 5.19 -19.47 -17.69
N LEU A 114 4.40 -18.38 -17.73
CA LEU A 114 2.96 -18.43 -17.58
C LEU A 114 2.33 -19.12 -18.80
N ILE A 115 1.71 -20.27 -18.56
CA ILE A 115 0.91 -20.99 -19.55
C ILE A 115 -0.53 -21.10 -19.05
N GLN A 116 -1.49 -21.22 -19.98
CA GLN A 116 -2.91 -21.32 -19.62
C GLN A 116 -3.21 -22.56 -18.76
N GLY A 117 -2.62 -23.71 -19.07
CA GLY A 117 -2.84 -24.95 -18.32
C GLY A 117 -4.31 -25.32 -18.20
N SER A 118 -4.78 -25.57 -16.98
CA SER A 118 -6.19 -25.88 -16.66
C SER A 118 -7.07 -24.64 -16.46
N MET A 119 -6.52 -23.42 -16.56
CA MET A 119 -7.29 -22.18 -16.39
C MET A 119 -8.16 -21.92 -17.61
N ASN A 120 -9.32 -21.31 -17.41
CA ASN A 120 -10.05 -20.77 -18.54
C ASN A 120 -9.34 -19.53 -19.10
N VAL A 121 -9.63 -19.18 -20.36
CA VAL A 121 -8.98 -18.08 -21.09
C VAL A 121 -9.07 -16.76 -20.32
N LYS A 122 -10.21 -16.50 -19.67
CA LYS A 122 -10.45 -15.26 -18.92
C LYS A 122 -9.59 -15.16 -17.67
N GLU A 123 -9.45 -16.26 -16.92
CA GLU A 123 -8.60 -16.34 -15.75
C GLU A 123 -7.12 -16.20 -16.11
N TYR A 124 -6.68 -16.91 -17.15
CA TYR A 124 -5.32 -16.81 -17.65
C TYR A 124 -4.97 -15.38 -18.06
N HIS A 125 -5.84 -14.75 -18.86
CA HIS A 125 -5.66 -13.37 -19.29
C HIS A 125 -5.56 -12.40 -18.11
N LYS A 126 -6.42 -12.56 -17.10
CA LYS A 126 -6.41 -11.72 -15.89
C LYS A 126 -5.11 -11.87 -15.10
N GLU A 127 -4.60 -13.09 -14.94
CA GLU A 127 -3.35 -13.31 -14.22
C GLU A 127 -2.14 -12.80 -15.01
N MET A 128 -2.14 -12.98 -16.34
CA MET A 128 -1.12 -12.42 -17.23
C MET A 128 -1.08 -10.89 -17.14
N GLU A 129 -2.24 -10.23 -17.24
CA GLU A 129 -2.35 -8.77 -17.17
C GLU A 129 -1.88 -8.22 -15.82
N LYS A 130 -2.31 -8.83 -14.70
CA LYS A 130 -1.82 -8.45 -13.37
C LYS A 130 -0.30 -8.58 -13.24
N ALA A 131 0.27 -9.68 -13.73
CA ALA A 131 1.71 -9.91 -13.67
C ALA A 131 2.48 -8.88 -14.51
N MET A 132 1.98 -8.55 -15.71
CA MET A 132 2.57 -7.49 -16.56
C MET A 132 2.54 -6.11 -15.89
N ILE A 133 1.40 -5.71 -15.35
CA ILE A 133 1.25 -4.39 -14.69
C ILE A 133 2.19 -4.24 -13.50
N ARG A 134 2.44 -5.33 -12.76
CA ARG A 134 3.31 -5.32 -11.57
C ARG A 134 4.81 -5.38 -11.90
N ALA A 135 5.16 -5.84 -13.09
CA ALA A 135 6.54 -5.99 -13.55
C ALA A 135 7.10 -4.73 -14.25
N ASN A 136 6.22 -3.79 -14.59
CA ASN A 136 6.56 -2.46 -15.15
C ASN A 136 6.72 -1.41 -14.05
#